data_AF-A0A2K5MD43-F1
#
_entry.id   AF-A0A2K5MD43-F1
#
_cell.length_a   1.000
_cell.length_b   1.000
_cell.length_c   1.000
_cell.angle_alpha   90.00
_cell.angle_beta   90.00
_cell.angle_gamma   90.00
#
_symmetry.space_group_name_H-M   'P 1'
#
loop_
_entity.id
_entity.type
_entity.pdbx_description
1 polymer ?
#
loop_
_entity_poly.entity_id
_entity_poly.type
_entity_poly.pdbx_seq_one_letter_code
_entity_poly.pdbx_strand_id
1 'polypeptide(L)'
;MHLIRRSWEQLKLLGDYLGLCRSGALKELSKSRLKGLGPQFTSPPQIADGIADGVYEGFLKTLIEFASQHVYHCDLCTQRGFICQICRHHDIIFPFEFDTTVRCAECKTIFHQSCQAVVKKGCPRCARRRKYQEQNVFA
;
A
#
# COMPACT_ATOMS: atom_id res chain seq x y z
N MET A 1 15.96 12.58 2.92
CA MET A 1 15.71 11.36 3.73
C MET A 1 14.23 10.94 3.85
N HIS A 2 13.27 11.83 4.12
CA HIS A 2 11.84 11.43 4.26
C HIS A 2 11.23 10.82 2.98
N LEU A 3 11.59 11.32 1.80
CA LEU A 3 11.05 10.87 0.52
C LEU A 3 11.47 9.43 0.15
N ILE A 4 12.71 9.07 0.43
CA ILE A 4 13.24 7.71 0.24
C ILE A 4 12.49 6.72 1.13
N ARG A 5 12.31 7.06 2.41
CA ARG A 5 11.55 6.23 3.35
C ARG A 5 10.09 6.03 2.88
N ARG A 6 9.43 7.11 2.46
CA ARG A 6 8.07 7.05 1.91
C ARG A 6 7.99 6.15 0.67
N SER A 7 8.94 6.29 -0.25
CA SER A 7 9.04 5.46 -1.46
C SER A 7 9.23 3.97 -1.12
N TRP A 8 10.05 3.67 -0.11
CA TRP A 8 10.23 2.31 0.39
C TRP A 8 8.95 1.71 1.00
N GLU A 9 8.24 2.49 1.83
CA GLU A 9 6.98 2.06 2.41
C GLU A 9 5.94 1.78 1.30
N GLN A 10 5.91 2.60 0.26
CA GLN A 10 5.05 2.41 -0.91
C GLN A 10 5.40 1.12 -1.66
N LEU A 11 6.69 0.90 -1.93
CA LEU A 11 7.17 -0.30 -2.62
C LEU A 11 6.89 -1.58 -1.84
N LYS A 12 7.00 -1.53 -0.50
CA LYS A 12 6.65 -2.67 0.36
C LYS A 12 5.19 -3.08 0.20
N LEU A 13 4.28 -2.11 0.23
CA LEU A 13 2.86 -2.37 0.02
C LEU A 13 2.57 -2.92 -1.39
N LEU A 14 3.23 -2.38 -2.41
CA LEU A 14 3.13 -2.91 -3.79
C LEU A 14 3.67 -4.35 -3.87
N GLY A 15 4.76 -4.65 -3.16
CA GLY A 15 5.32 -5.99 -3.03
C GLY A 15 4.32 -7.02 -2.48
N ASP A 16 3.48 -6.64 -1.52
CA ASP A 16 2.43 -7.52 -0.96
C ASP A 16 1.37 -7.91 -2.01
N TYR A 17 1.09 -7.03 -2.98
CA TYR A 17 0.23 -7.36 -4.12
C TYR A 17 0.94 -8.27 -5.10
N LEU A 18 2.16 -7.91 -5.53
CA LEU A 18 2.91 -8.65 -6.53
C LEU A 18 3.29 -10.07 -6.06
N GLY A 19 3.65 -10.24 -4.79
CA GLY A 19 4.06 -11.53 -4.23
C GLY A 19 2.95 -12.56 -4.15
N LEU A 20 1.70 -12.12 -4.13
CA LEU A 20 0.52 -12.97 -4.12
C LEU A 20 -0.18 -12.99 -5.50
N CYS A 21 0.34 -12.24 -6.46
CA CYS A 21 -0.11 -12.26 -7.84
C CYS A 21 0.53 -13.43 -8.60
N ARG A 22 -0.26 -14.10 -9.44
CA ARG A 22 0.18 -15.26 -10.24
C ARG A 22 0.76 -14.89 -11.60
N SER A 23 0.80 -13.60 -11.94
CA SER A 23 1.36 -13.08 -13.19
C SER A 23 2.88 -13.26 -13.32
N GLY A 24 3.57 -13.48 -12.21
CA GLY A 24 5.03 -13.48 -12.18
C GLY A 24 5.66 -12.08 -12.13
N ALA A 25 4.87 -11.01 -12.01
CA ALA A 25 5.35 -9.63 -11.99
C ALA A 25 6.39 -9.35 -10.89
N LEU A 26 6.32 -10.01 -9.74
CA LEU A 26 7.37 -9.90 -8.72
C LEU A 26 8.73 -10.43 -9.21
N LYS A 27 8.73 -11.54 -9.97
CA LYS A 27 9.94 -12.10 -10.57
C LYS A 27 10.49 -11.20 -11.67
N GLU A 28 9.63 -10.51 -12.41
CA GLU A 28 10.05 -9.53 -13.42
C GLU A 28 10.67 -8.29 -12.77
N LEU A 29 10.06 -7.79 -11.70
CA LEU A 29 10.60 -6.69 -10.90
C LEU A 29 11.99 -7.02 -10.35
N SER A 30 12.18 -8.25 -9.82
CA SER A 30 13.48 -8.68 -9.29
C SER A 30 14.54 -8.91 -10.38
N LYS A 31 14.16 -9.47 -11.53
CA LYS A 31 15.09 -9.75 -12.64
C LYS A 31 15.54 -8.49 -13.40
N SER A 32 14.62 -7.56 -13.65
CA SER A 32 14.85 -6.43 -14.56
C SER A 32 15.62 -5.27 -13.93
N ARG A 33 15.55 -5.11 -12.60
CA ARG A 33 16.01 -3.88 -11.95
C ARG A 33 16.77 -4.10 -10.63
N LEU A 34 16.70 -5.26 -9.97
CA LEU A 34 17.27 -5.48 -8.63
C LEU A 34 18.58 -6.29 -8.61
N LYS A 35 19.37 -6.32 -9.70
CA LYS A 35 20.66 -7.06 -9.76
C LYS A 35 21.69 -6.71 -8.67
N GLY A 36 21.45 -5.69 -7.84
CA GLY A 36 22.30 -5.31 -6.70
C GLY A 36 21.61 -5.23 -5.33
N LEU A 37 20.32 -5.56 -5.22
CA LEU A 37 19.57 -5.52 -3.96
C LEU A 37 19.03 -6.92 -3.70
N GLY A 38 19.63 -7.59 -2.71
CA GLY A 38 19.34 -8.98 -2.38
C GLY A 38 17.86 -9.27 -2.03
N PRO A 39 17.51 -10.55 -1.78
CA PRO A 39 16.12 -11.05 -1.70
C PRO A 39 15.21 -10.49 -0.58
N GLN A 40 15.60 -9.42 0.11
CA GLN A 40 14.97 -8.95 1.33
C GLN A 40 14.39 -7.54 1.13
N PHE A 41 13.12 -7.47 0.73
CA PHE A 41 12.26 -6.28 0.82
C PHE A 41 11.95 -5.89 2.30
N THR A 42 12.75 -6.35 3.27
CA THR A 42 12.39 -6.37 4.69
C THR A 42 12.87 -5.15 5.46
N SER A 43 13.78 -4.34 4.90
CA SER A 43 14.21 -3.07 5.50
C SER A 43 14.61 -2.06 4.42
N PRO A 44 14.39 -0.75 4.64
CA PRO A 44 15.14 0.27 3.89
C PRO A 44 16.63 -0.07 4.04
N PRO A 45 17.45 -0.07 2.96
CA PRO A 45 18.87 -0.19 3.16
C PRO A 45 19.29 0.94 4.08
N GLN A 46 20.04 0.58 5.12
CA GLN A 46 20.99 1.50 5.69
C GLN A 46 21.79 1.98 4.49
N ILE A 47 21.60 3.24 4.10
CA ILE A 47 22.12 3.79 2.85
C ILE A 47 23.58 3.35 2.79
N ALA A 48 23.91 2.44 1.86
CA ALA A 48 25.30 2.14 1.61
C ALA A 48 25.89 3.48 1.16
N ASP A 49 26.90 3.98 1.87
CA ASP A 49 27.51 5.32 1.78
C ASP A 49 28.13 5.67 0.41
N GLY A 50 27.55 5.24 -0.71
CA GLY A 50 28.14 5.37 -2.04
C GLY A 50 27.16 5.44 -3.21
N ILE A 51 25.84 5.54 -2.99
CA ILE A 51 24.90 5.84 -4.08
C ILE A 51 24.52 7.32 -3.98
N ALA A 52 24.80 8.09 -5.04
CA ALA A 52 24.33 9.46 -5.13
C ALA A 52 22.81 9.49 -4.93
N ASP A 53 22.33 10.25 -3.93
CA ASP A 53 20.93 10.25 -3.46
C ASP A 53 19.91 10.33 -4.62
N GLY A 54 20.20 11.09 -5.68
CA GLY A 54 19.32 11.24 -6.84
C GLY A 54 19.21 10.00 -7.74
N VAL A 55 20.27 9.20 -7.88
CA VAL A 55 20.24 7.94 -8.65
C VAL A 55 19.37 6.91 -7.94
N TYR A 56 19.49 6.86 -6.63
CA TYR A 56 18.72 5.93 -5.80
C TYR A 56 17.24 6.27 -5.77
N GLU A 57 16.89 7.55 -5.65
CA GLU A 57 15.51 8.01 -5.71
C GLU A 57 14.86 7.72 -7.07
N GLY A 58 15.57 8.02 -8.17
CA GLY A 58 15.10 7.70 -9.51
C GLY A 58 14.85 6.20 -9.69
N PHE A 59 15.74 5.37 -9.14
CA PHE A 59 15.57 3.93 -9.13
C PHE A 59 14.29 3.49 -8.40
N LEU A 60 14.06 3.96 -7.16
CA LEU A 60 12.85 3.63 -6.41
C LEU A 60 11.58 4.06 -7.14
N LYS A 61 11.58 5.24 -7.77
CA LYS A 61 10.46 5.74 -8.55
C LYS A 61 10.11 4.80 -9.70
N THR A 62 11.10 4.31 -10.45
CA THR A 62 10.86 3.35 -11.55
C THR A 62 10.27 2.03 -11.07
N LEU A 63 10.68 1.53 -9.89
CA LEU A 63 10.11 0.31 -9.30
C LEU A 63 8.65 0.52 -8.88
N ILE A 64 8.36 1.66 -8.26
CA ILE A 64 7.01 2.05 -7.85
C ILE A 64 6.10 2.18 -9.07
N GLU A 65 6.55 2.84 -10.14
CA GLU A 65 5.79 3.01 -11.38
C GLU A 65 5.44 1.65 -12.00
N PHE A 66 6.42 0.75 -12.17
CA PHE A 66 6.16 -0.59 -12.69
C PHE A 66 5.13 -1.34 -11.83
N ALA A 67 5.38 -1.39 -10.51
CA ALA A 67 4.57 -2.20 -9.61
C ALA A 67 3.14 -1.64 -9.47
N SER A 68 2.99 -0.32 -9.40
CA SER A 68 1.68 0.34 -9.38
C SER A 68 0.91 0.13 -10.68
N GLN A 69 1.55 0.30 -11.84
CA GLN A 69 0.93 0.00 -13.14
C GLN A 69 0.43 -1.44 -13.20
N HIS A 70 1.22 -2.41 -12.73
CA HIS A 70 0.78 -3.79 -12.66
C HIS A 70 -0.46 -3.95 -11.76
N VAL A 71 -0.45 -3.36 -10.56
CA VAL A 71 -1.58 -3.46 -9.64
C VAL A 71 -2.86 -2.86 -10.23
N TYR A 72 -2.77 -1.70 -10.88
CA TYR A 72 -3.93 -1.03 -11.49
C TYR A 72 -4.54 -1.81 -12.67
N HIS A 73 -3.74 -2.58 -13.41
CA HIS A 73 -4.18 -3.26 -14.63
C HIS A 73 -4.25 -4.79 -14.51
N CYS A 74 -4.10 -5.34 -13.30
CA CYS A 74 -4.16 -6.78 -13.07
C CYS A 74 -5.41 -7.13 -12.24
N ASP A 75 -6.31 -7.91 -12.83
CA ASP A 75 -7.56 -8.35 -12.18
C ASP A 75 -7.35 -9.03 -10.83
N LEU A 76 -6.28 -9.82 -10.69
CA LEU A 76 -5.95 -10.48 -9.42
C LEU A 76 -5.54 -9.47 -8.33
N CYS A 77 -4.89 -8.39 -8.71
CA CYS A 77 -4.45 -7.35 -7.79
C CYS A 77 -5.60 -6.40 -7.44
N THR A 78 -6.40 -5.98 -8.43
CA THR A 78 -7.53 -5.06 -8.24
C THR A 78 -8.61 -5.66 -7.35
N GLN A 79 -8.87 -6.97 -7.45
CA GLN A 79 -9.78 -7.69 -6.52
C GLN A 79 -9.36 -7.61 -5.05
N ARG A 80 -8.09 -7.29 -4.76
CA ARG A 80 -7.52 -7.16 -3.42
C ARG A 80 -7.40 -5.70 -2.98
N GLY A 81 -7.88 -4.76 -3.80
CA GLY A 81 -8.07 -3.37 -3.43
C GLY A 81 -9.25 -3.19 -2.48
N PHE A 82 -9.54 -1.93 -2.16
CA PHE A 82 -10.59 -1.56 -1.21
C PHE A 82 -11.65 -0.71 -1.90
N ILE A 83 -12.88 -0.83 -1.44
CA ILE A 83 -13.94 0.14 -1.73
C ILE A 83 -14.11 1.03 -0.50
N CYS A 84 -14.10 2.35 -0.69
CA CYS A 84 -14.29 3.27 0.42
C CYS A 84 -15.70 3.11 1.00
N GLN A 85 -15.82 2.63 2.24
CA GLN A 85 -17.13 2.34 2.85
C GLN A 85 -17.95 3.59 3.22
N ILE A 86 -17.34 4.78 3.14
CA ILE A 86 -17.97 6.07 3.46
C ILE A 86 -18.76 6.57 2.24
N CYS A 87 -18.09 6.79 1.10
CA CYS A 87 -18.75 7.24 -0.12
C CYS A 87 -19.33 6.11 -0.96
N ARG A 88 -18.79 4.88 -0.85
CA ARG A 88 -19.21 3.68 -1.60
C ARG A 88 -19.19 3.86 -3.13
N HIS A 89 -18.39 4.80 -3.64
CA HIS A 89 -18.07 4.82 -5.06
C HIS A 89 -17.35 3.53 -5.45
N HIS A 90 -17.59 3.06 -6.68
CA HIS A 90 -17.04 1.81 -7.19
C HIS A 90 -15.54 1.88 -7.53
N ASP A 91 -14.91 3.02 -7.29
CA ASP A 91 -13.48 3.20 -7.47
C ASP A 91 -12.71 2.37 -6.45
N ILE A 92 -11.80 1.55 -6.97
CA ILE A 92 -10.90 0.71 -6.16
C ILE A 92 -9.76 1.60 -5.69
N ILE A 93 -9.55 1.63 -4.37
CA ILE A 93 -8.44 2.33 -3.74
C ILE A 93 -7.45 1.36 -3.12
N PHE A 94 -6.20 1.79 -3.04
CA PHE A 94 -5.09 0.95 -2.61
C PHE A 94 -4.31 1.56 -1.45
N PRO A 95 -3.71 0.73 -0.58
CA PRO A 95 -2.98 1.23 0.58
C PRO A 95 -1.70 2.00 0.23
N PHE A 96 -1.17 1.86 -0.99
CA PHE A 96 0.03 2.58 -1.46
C PHE A 96 -0.28 3.98 -2.03
N GLU A 97 -1.55 4.38 -2.08
CA GLU A 97 -2.00 5.70 -2.54
C GLU A 97 -2.00 6.71 -1.40
N PHE A 98 -0.82 7.03 -0.89
CA PHE A 98 -0.67 7.82 0.34
C PHE A 98 -1.23 9.24 0.29
N ASP A 99 -1.36 9.83 -0.90
CA ASP A 99 -1.86 11.20 -1.06
C ASP A 99 -3.39 11.30 -1.09
N THR A 100 -4.07 10.22 -1.43
CA THR A 100 -5.54 10.23 -1.63
C THR A 100 -6.28 9.35 -0.64
N THR A 101 -5.56 8.47 0.07
CA THR A 101 -6.15 7.49 0.97
C THR A 101 -5.58 7.56 2.39
N VAL A 102 -6.35 7.01 3.33
CA VAL A 102 -5.95 6.84 4.72
C VAL A 102 -6.25 5.42 5.16
N ARG A 103 -5.27 4.81 5.84
CA ARG A 103 -5.37 3.46 6.40
C ARG A 103 -5.67 3.52 7.88
N CYS A 104 -6.75 2.86 8.30
CA CYS A 104 -7.05 2.72 9.72
C CYS A 104 -5.94 1.92 10.43
N ALA A 105 -5.38 2.47 11.52
CA ALA A 105 -4.31 1.82 12.27
C ALA A 105 -4.74 0.48 12.92
N GLU A 106 -6.02 0.34 13.26
CA GLU A 106 -6.57 -0.83 13.95
C GLU A 106 -7.00 -1.92 12.96
N CYS A 107 -8.03 -1.65 12.15
CA CYS A 107 -8.62 -2.65 11.25
C CYS A 107 -8.02 -2.69 9.84
N LYS A 108 -7.02 -1.85 9.56
CA LYS A 108 -6.30 -1.75 8.27
C LYS A 108 -7.18 -1.44 7.04
N THR A 109 -8.44 -1.07 7.25
CA THR A 109 -9.35 -0.65 6.17
C THR A 109 -8.90 0.70 5.61
N ILE A 110 -9.03 0.85 4.29
CA ILE A 110 -8.65 2.05 3.55
C ILE A 110 -9.89 2.89 3.25
N PHE A 111 -9.75 4.21 3.35
CA PHE A 111 -10.75 5.19 2.98
C PHE A 111 -10.10 6.31 2.17
N HIS A 112 -10.87 7.05 1.38
CA HIS A 112 -10.38 8.33 0.86
C HIS A 112 -10.08 9.28 2.02
N GLN A 113 -9.01 10.04 1.89
CA GLN A 113 -8.61 11.05 2.88
C GLN A 113 -9.73 12.10 3.07
N SER A 114 -10.33 12.56 1.97
CA SER A 114 -11.47 13.48 1.97
C SER A 114 -12.69 12.90 2.70
N CYS A 115 -13.02 11.64 2.46
CA CYS A 115 -14.13 10.98 3.14
C CYS A 115 -13.89 10.84 4.64
N GLN A 116 -12.69 10.44 5.06
CA GLN A 116 -12.37 10.27 6.47
C GLN A 116 -12.34 11.62 7.21
N ALA A 117 -11.94 12.71 6.55
CA ALA A 117 -11.95 14.05 7.14
C ALA A 117 -13.35 14.52 7.56
N VAL A 118 -14.39 14.10 6.82
CA VAL A 118 -15.79 14.39 7.15
C VAL A 118 -16.27 13.55 8.34
N VAL A 119 -15.77 12.31 8.48
CA VAL A 119 -16.16 11.38 9.55
C VAL A 119 -15.32 11.66 10.82
N LYS A 120 -15.75 12.65 11.61
CA LYS A 120 -15.09 13.06 12.87
C LYS A 120 -15.02 11.97 13.94
N LYS A 121 -15.82 10.89 13.84
CA LYS A 121 -15.95 9.83 14.88
C LYS A 121 -14.96 8.66 14.71
N GLY A 122 -13.88 8.86 13.96
CA GLY A 122 -12.87 7.83 13.71
C GLY A 122 -13.31 6.79 12.67
N CYS A 123 -12.70 5.60 12.69
CA CYS A 123 -12.97 4.58 11.68
C CYS A 123 -14.39 4.00 11.79
N PRO A 124 -15.25 4.11 10.75
CA PRO A 124 -16.63 3.62 10.79
C PRO A 124 -16.71 2.10 10.91
N ARG A 125 -15.72 1.37 10.38
CA ARG A 125 -15.66 -0.11 10.50
C ARG A 125 -15.35 -0.54 11.93
N CYS A 126 -14.40 0.11 12.61
CA CYS A 126 -14.09 -0.17 14.01
C CYS A 126 -15.26 0.17 14.92
N ALA A 127 -15.93 1.31 14.69
CA ALA A 127 -17.13 1.69 15.44
C ALA A 127 -18.23 0.64 15.31
N ARG A 128 -18.45 0.10 14.10
CA ARG A 128 -19.42 -0.99 13.89
C ARG A 128 -19.02 -2.28 14.60
N ARG A 129 -17.74 -2.66 14.54
CA ARG A 129 -17.21 -3.85 15.24
C ARG A 129 -17.41 -3.77 16.76
N ARG A 130 -17.11 -2.62 17.38
CA ARG A 130 -17.31 -2.43 18.82
C ARG A 130 -18.77 -2.58 19.23
N LYS A 131 -19.71 -2.01 18.46
CA LYS A 131 -21.15 -2.18 18.72
C LYS A 131 -21.59 -3.65 18.72
N TYR A 132 -21.10 -4.46 17.78
CA TYR A 132 -21.43 -5.89 17.76
C TYR A 132 -20.82 -6.65 18.92
N GLN A 133 -19.60 -6.29 19.35
CA GLN A 133 -18.97 -6.89 20.51
C GLN A 133 -19.75 -6.56 21.78
N GLU A 134 -20.17 -5.31 21.96
CA GLU A 134 -21.02 -4.88 23.08
C GLU A 134 -22.33 -5.67 23.10
N GLN A 135 -23.03 -5.79 21.97
CA GLN A 135 -24.29 -6.53 21.88
C GLN A 135 -24.15 -8.03 22.19
N ASN A 136 -23.06 -8.66 21.76
CA ASN A 136 -22.79 -10.08 22.05
C ASN A 136 -22.39 -10.34 23.51
N VAL A 137 -21.99 -9.31 24.27
CA VAL A 137 -21.68 -9.47 25.71
C VAL A 137 -22.96 -9.44 26.56
N PHE A 138 -24.04 -8.88 26.04
CA PHE A 138 -25.36 -8.82 26.70
C PHE A 138 -26.34 -9.90 26.23
N ALA A 139 -25.89 -10.81 25.35
CA ALA A 139 -26.65 -11.96 24.85
C ALA A 139 -26.08 -13.25 25.47
#